data_AF-A0A819KB98-F1
#
_entry.id   AF-A0A819KB98-F1
#
_cell.length_a   1.000
_cell.length_b   1.000
_cell.length_c   1.000
_cell.angle_alpha   90.00
_cell.angle_beta   90.00
_cell.angle_gamma   90.00
#
_symmetry.space_group_name_H-M   'P 1'
#
loop_
_entity.id
_entity.type
_entity.pdbx_description
1 polymer ?
#
loop_
_entity_poly.entity_id
_entity_poly.type
_entity_poly.pdbx_seq_one_letter_code
_entity_poly.pdbx_strand_id
1 'polypeptide(L)'
;MNSNLNIIRDDINQLETRFDNLHEDFISKSYECSDYIKCAKNLCHQVTEVVTALDNKLANALNEQKEWEDIKAKLATTSIEGMVILNVGGEKFSTKVETLTREKNTFFTALFSQQWQIKGDPNDGSIFIDRN
;
A
#
# COMPACT_ATOMS: atom_id res chain seq x y z
N MET A 1 48.98 -71.16 11.86
CA MET A 1 47.91 -70.77 12.81
C MET A 1 48.02 -69.30 13.23
N ASN A 2 49.21 -68.80 13.63
CA ASN A 2 49.42 -67.37 13.98
C ASN A 2 49.12 -66.34 12.87
N SER A 3 49.35 -66.67 11.59
CA SER A 3 49.14 -65.72 10.49
C SER A 3 47.66 -65.33 10.30
N ASN A 4 46.74 -66.27 10.53
CA ASN A 4 45.29 -66.01 10.38
C ASN A 4 44.75 -65.14 11.53
N LEU A 5 45.31 -65.26 12.74
CA LEU A 5 44.97 -64.42 13.88
C LEU A 5 45.39 -62.96 13.68
N ASN A 6 46.54 -62.74 13.05
CA ASN A 6 47.01 -61.38 12.73
C ASN A 6 46.12 -60.71 11.67
N ILE A 7 45.72 -61.44 10.61
CA ILE A 7 44.81 -60.92 9.58
C ILE A 7 43.46 -60.51 10.19
N ILE A 8 42.86 -61.37 11.03
CA ILE A 8 41.60 -61.06 11.70
C ILE A 8 41.73 -59.83 12.60
N ARG A 9 42.85 -59.69 13.32
CA ARG A 9 43.13 -58.49 14.13
C ARG A 9 43.22 -57.23 13.27
N ASP A 10 43.88 -57.30 12.13
CA ASP A 10 44.02 -56.16 11.21
C ASP A 10 42.66 -55.76 10.61
N ASP A 11 41.83 -56.74 10.24
CA ASP A 11 40.47 -56.50 9.74
C ASP A 11 39.57 -55.84 10.81
N ILE A 12 39.69 -56.27 12.07
CA ILE A 12 38.96 -55.65 13.21
C ILE A 12 39.40 -54.20 13.39
N ASN A 13 40.70 -53.92 13.40
CA ASN A 13 41.22 -52.56 13.54
C ASN A 13 40.77 -51.66 12.38
N GLN A 14 40.73 -52.20 11.16
CA GLN A 14 40.24 -51.48 9.99
C GLN A 14 38.73 -51.19 10.10
N LEU A 15 37.94 -52.14 10.60
CA LEU A 15 36.52 -51.95 10.82
C LEU A 15 36.24 -50.90 11.90
N GLU A 16 36.98 -50.93 13.01
CA GLU A 16 36.90 -49.91 14.07
C GLU A 16 37.20 -48.52 13.52
N THR A 17 38.30 -48.37 12.78
CA THR A 17 38.67 -47.09 12.14
C THR A 17 37.57 -46.59 11.19
N ARG A 18 36.94 -47.49 10.42
CA ARG A 18 35.83 -47.13 9.53
C ARG A 18 34.58 -46.70 10.30
N PHE A 19 34.31 -47.33 11.43
CA PHE A 19 33.18 -46.99 12.29
C PHE A 19 33.37 -45.61 12.93
N ASP A 20 34.58 -45.32 13.43
CA ASP A 20 34.92 -44.03 14.01
C ASP A 20 34.77 -42.90 12.97
N ASN A 21 35.30 -43.10 11.76
CA ASN A 21 35.15 -42.12 10.67
C ASN A 21 33.68 -41.90 10.29
N LEU A 22 32.88 -42.97 10.21
CA LEU A 22 31.45 -42.86 9.92
C LEU A 22 30.70 -42.11 11.02
N HIS A 23 31.09 -42.33 12.28
CA HIS A 23 30.50 -41.65 13.43
C HIS A 23 30.81 -40.15 13.42
N GLU A 24 32.07 -39.77 13.15
CA GLU A 24 32.46 -38.36 13.02
C GLU A 24 31.74 -37.67 11.84
N ASP A 25 31.66 -38.33 10.68
CA ASP A 25 30.91 -37.83 9.51
C ASP A 25 29.42 -37.63 9.84
N PHE A 26 28.82 -38.55 10.59
CA PHE A 26 27.44 -38.46 11.01
C PHE A 26 27.21 -37.27 11.96
N ILE A 27 28.09 -37.09 12.94
CA ILE A 27 28.05 -35.96 13.87
C ILE A 27 28.16 -34.64 13.10
N SER A 28 29.14 -34.53 12.22
CA SER A 28 29.37 -33.33 11.41
C SER A 28 28.13 -32.95 10.60
N LYS A 29 27.53 -33.90 9.87
CA LYS A 29 26.30 -33.66 9.10
C LYS A 29 25.09 -33.35 9.98
N SER A 30 25.00 -33.95 11.17
CA SER A 30 23.94 -33.65 12.12
C SER A 30 24.02 -32.20 12.59
N TYR A 31 25.23 -31.66 12.84
CA TYR A 31 25.43 -30.27 13.18
C TYR A 31 25.07 -29.32 12.03
N GLU A 32 25.52 -29.62 10.81
CA GLU A 32 25.13 -28.82 9.64
C GLU A 32 23.61 -28.76 9.46
N CYS A 33 22.91 -29.90 9.60
CA CYS A 33 21.46 -29.97 9.53
C CYS A 33 20.79 -29.08 10.60
N SER A 34 21.31 -29.10 11.82
CA SER A 34 20.84 -28.24 12.90
C SER A 34 20.98 -26.75 12.56
N ASP A 35 22.11 -26.36 11.96
CA ASP A 35 22.34 -24.98 11.54
C ASP A 35 21.39 -24.55 10.42
N TYR A 36 21.16 -25.41 9.42
CA TYR A 36 20.17 -25.14 8.38
C TYR A 36 18.75 -24.98 8.95
N ILE A 37 18.35 -25.82 9.91
CA ILE A 37 17.06 -25.71 10.58
C ILE A 37 16.95 -24.37 11.33
N LYS A 38 18.02 -23.94 12.00
CA LYS A 38 18.05 -22.66 12.71
C LYS A 38 17.91 -21.47 11.75
N CYS A 39 18.63 -21.51 10.63
CA CYS A 39 18.54 -20.51 9.57
C CYS A 39 17.12 -20.45 8.97
N ALA A 40 16.52 -21.60 8.66
CA ALA A 40 15.15 -21.68 8.12
C ALA A 40 14.13 -21.08 9.09
N LYS A 41 14.22 -21.41 10.39
CA LYS A 41 13.35 -20.83 11.43
C LYS A 41 13.47 -19.30 11.51
N ASN A 42 14.70 -18.79 11.47
CA ASN A 42 14.94 -17.34 11.50
C ASN A 42 14.34 -16.65 10.26
N LEU A 43 14.50 -17.25 9.08
CA LEU A 43 13.91 -16.72 7.85
C LEU A 43 12.37 -16.71 7.92
N CYS A 44 11.76 -17.79 8.40
CA CYS A 44 10.30 -17.84 8.60
C CYS A 44 9.81 -16.76 9.56
N HIS A 45 10.57 -16.49 10.63
CA HIS A 45 10.23 -15.42 11.57
C HIS A 45 10.26 -14.04 10.89
N GLN A 46 11.35 -13.71 10.18
CA GLN A 46 11.48 -12.45 9.45
C GLN A 46 10.39 -12.28 8.40
N VAL A 47 10.07 -13.35 7.65
CA VAL A 47 8.98 -13.32 6.67
C VAL A 47 7.65 -13.03 7.35
N THR A 48 7.38 -13.62 8.51
CA THR A 48 6.15 -13.38 9.27
C THR A 48 6.05 -11.93 9.75
N GLU A 49 7.15 -11.35 10.25
CA GLU A 49 7.19 -9.95 10.64
C GLU A 49 6.93 -9.01 9.46
N VAL A 50 7.53 -9.28 8.29
CA VAL A 50 7.30 -8.47 7.09
C VAL A 50 5.85 -8.57 6.62
N VAL A 51 5.28 -9.77 6.59
CA VAL A 51 3.88 -10.00 6.18
C VAL A 51 2.93 -9.23 7.10
N THR A 52 3.08 -9.38 8.43
CA THR A 52 2.22 -8.67 9.39
C THR A 52 2.36 -7.15 9.29
N ALA A 53 3.57 -6.63 9.03
CA ALA A 53 3.78 -5.20 8.81
C ALA A 53 3.09 -4.70 7.51
N LEU A 54 3.09 -5.51 6.45
CA LEU A 54 2.41 -5.18 5.20
C LEU A 54 0.89 -5.19 5.36
N ASP A 55 0.32 -6.18 6.04
CA ASP A 55 -1.12 -6.27 6.30
C ASP A 55 -1.62 -5.03 7.07
N ASN A 56 -0.88 -4.61 8.10
CA ASN A 56 -1.20 -3.39 8.85
C ASN A 56 -1.14 -2.13 7.99
N LYS A 57 -0.12 -1.99 7.14
CA LYS A 57 -0.01 -0.85 6.21
C LYS A 57 -1.15 -0.84 5.19
N LEU A 58 -1.54 -2.00 4.67
CA LEU A 58 -2.64 -2.13 3.73
C LEU A 58 -3.98 -1.74 4.38
N ALA A 59 -4.22 -2.21 5.60
CA ALA A 59 -5.43 -1.85 6.36
C ALA A 59 -5.53 -0.33 6.60
N ASN A 60 -4.42 0.30 6.99
CA ASN A 60 -4.38 1.76 7.21
C ASN A 60 -4.64 2.54 5.91
N ALA A 61 -3.97 2.17 4.81
CA ALA A 61 -4.16 2.84 3.52
C ALA A 61 -5.60 2.70 3.00
N LEU A 62 -6.22 1.53 3.19
CA LEU A 62 -7.64 1.33 2.86
C LEU A 62 -8.57 2.21 3.70
N ASN A 63 -8.29 2.36 5.00
CA ASN A 63 -9.06 3.25 5.86
C ASN A 63 -8.93 4.71 5.42
N GLU A 64 -7.71 5.18 5.18
CA GLU A 64 -7.45 6.54 4.67
C GLU A 64 -8.17 6.78 3.33
N GLN A 65 -8.10 5.83 2.39
CA GLN A 65 -8.80 5.95 1.10
C GLN A 65 -10.30 6.09 1.30
N LYS A 66 -10.90 5.31 2.21
CA LYS A 66 -12.32 5.40 2.52
C LYS A 66 -12.67 6.76 3.11
N GLU A 67 -11.88 7.28 4.04
CA GLU A 67 -12.06 8.60 4.61
C GLU A 67 -11.99 9.71 3.54
N TRP A 68 -11.04 9.60 2.60
CA TRP A 68 -10.93 10.53 1.48
C TRP A 68 -12.14 10.50 0.55
N GLU A 69 -12.66 9.32 0.22
CA GLU A 69 -13.87 9.20 -0.60
C GLU A 69 -15.10 9.75 0.12
N ASP A 70 -15.24 9.53 1.43
CA ASP A 70 -16.31 10.12 2.24
C ASP A 70 -16.22 11.65 2.27
N ILE A 71 -15.01 12.20 2.43
CA ILE A 71 -14.76 13.65 2.40
C ILE A 71 -15.09 14.22 1.02
N LYS A 72 -14.66 13.55 -0.06
CA LYS A 72 -14.93 13.95 -1.44
C LYS A 72 -16.41 13.91 -1.76
N ALA A 73 -17.13 12.88 -1.30
CA ALA A 73 -18.58 12.80 -1.43
C ALA A 73 -19.27 13.97 -0.71
N LYS A 74 -18.88 14.26 0.53
CA LYS A 74 -19.42 15.40 1.29
C LYS A 74 -19.14 16.74 0.60
N LEU A 75 -17.93 16.95 0.10
CA LEU A 75 -17.56 18.14 -0.66
C LEU A 75 -18.34 18.27 -1.97
N ALA A 76 -18.54 17.17 -2.70
CA ALA A 76 -19.35 17.17 -3.93
C ALA A 76 -20.83 17.50 -3.66
N THR A 77 -21.37 17.07 -2.52
CA THR A 77 -22.74 17.43 -2.09
C THR A 77 -22.85 18.83 -1.49
N THR A 78 -21.74 19.39 -1.01
CA THR A 78 -21.65 20.80 -0.61
C THR A 78 -21.44 21.64 -1.87
N SER A 79 -22.40 21.56 -2.79
CA SER A 79 -22.54 22.53 -3.87
C SER A 79 -22.61 23.92 -3.22
N ILE A 80 -22.07 24.93 -3.89
CA ILE A 80 -22.29 26.33 -3.50
C ILE A 80 -23.79 26.58 -3.66
N GLU A 81 -24.57 26.32 -2.61
CA GLU A 81 -26.00 26.58 -2.58
C GLU A 81 -26.20 28.09 -2.33
N GLY A 82 -27.07 28.72 -3.12
CA GLY A 82 -27.33 30.14 -2.96
C GLY A 82 -27.74 30.86 -4.24
N MET A 83 -28.07 32.13 -4.06
CA MET A 83 -28.31 33.07 -5.15
C MET A 83 -26.96 33.65 -5.61
N VAL A 84 -26.81 33.76 -6.92
CA VAL A 84 -25.67 34.41 -7.56
C VAL A 84 -26.17 35.50 -8.50
N ILE A 85 -25.39 36.58 -8.61
CA ILE A 85 -25.62 37.67 -9.54
C ILE A 85 -24.60 37.54 -10.67
N LEU A 86 -25.08 37.45 -11.91
CA LEU A 86 -24.27 37.46 -13.11
C LEU A 86 -24.43 38.82 -13.81
N ASN A 87 -23.32 39.43 -14.20
CA ASN A 87 -23.28 40.61 -15.04
C ASN A 87 -22.84 40.19 -16.44
N VAL A 88 -23.78 40.07 -17.38
CA VAL A 88 -23.54 39.61 -18.75
C VAL A 88 -23.57 40.81 -19.67
N GLY A 89 -22.41 41.24 -20.19
CA GLY A 89 -22.33 42.38 -21.10
C GLY A 89 -22.84 43.71 -20.54
N GLY A 90 -23.00 43.84 -19.22
CA GLY A 90 -23.58 45.00 -18.54
C GLY A 90 -24.98 44.77 -17.94
N GLU A 91 -25.67 43.69 -18.30
CA GLU A 91 -26.99 43.36 -17.76
C GLU A 91 -26.90 42.39 -16.57
N LYS A 92 -27.63 42.68 -15.49
CA LYS A 92 -27.58 41.89 -14.24
C LYS A 92 -28.71 40.89 -14.14
N PHE A 93 -28.36 39.63 -13.94
CA PHE A 93 -29.29 38.52 -13.73
C PHE A 93 -29.06 37.90 -12.35
N SER A 94 -30.14 37.66 -11.60
CA SER A 94 -30.07 36.93 -10.34
C SER A 94 -30.72 35.56 -10.50
N THR A 95 -30.00 34.51 -10.12
CA THR A 95 -30.47 33.13 -10.23
C THR A 95 -29.84 32.26 -9.15
N LYS A 96 -30.34 31.03 -8.99
CA LYS A 96 -29.72 30.05 -8.11
C LYS A 96 -28.55 29.38 -8.79
N VAL A 97 -27.51 29.04 -8.03
CA VAL A 97 -26.40 28.22 -8.53
C VAL A 97 -26.91 26.89 -9.09
N GLU A 98 -27.91 26.27 -8.44
CA GLU A 98 -28.60 25.06 -8.92
C GLU A 98 -29.13 25.16 -10.36
N THR A 99 -29.67 26.33 -10.73
CA THR A 99 -30.17 26.58 -12.09
C THR A 99 -29.03 26.54 -13.12
N LEU A 100 -27.87 27.07 -12.74
CA LEU A 100 -26.68 27.14 -13.58
C LEU A 100 -25.91 25.81 -13.62
N THR A 101 -25.98 25.01 -12.56
CA THR A 101 -25.27 23.72 -12.42
C THR A 101 -26.12 22.49 -12.72
N ARG A 102 -27.38 22.67 -13.12
CA ARG A 102 -28.30 21.57 -13.46
C ARG A 102 -27.72 20.62 -14.51
N GLU A 103 -27.11 21.18 -15.55
CA GLU A 103 -26.43 20.42 -16.60
C GLU A 103 -24.95 20.24 -16.24
N LYS A 104 -24.51 18.98 -16.14
CA LYS A 104 -23.13 18.62 -15.82
C LYS A 104 -22.17 18.94 -16.98
N ASN A 105 -20.91 19.19 -16.67
CA ASN A 105 -19.82 19.43 -17.64
C ASN A 105 -20.03 20.68 -18.52
N THR A 106 -20.75 21.67 -18.01
CA THR A 106 -20.91 22.99 -18.62
C THR A 106 -19.92 24.01 -18.02
N PHE A 107 -19.79 25.15 -18.69
CA PHE A 107 -19.03 26.30 -18.19
C PHE A 107 -19.42 26.66 -16.75
N PHE A 108 -20.73 26.73 -16.46
CA PHE A 108 -21.21 27.10 -15.12
C PHE A 108 -20.89 26.03 -14.07
N THR A 109 -20.94 24.74 -14.41
CA THR A 109 -20.48 23.71 -13.46
C THR A 109 -19.00 23.82 -13.14
N ALA A 110 -18.15 24.18 -14.11
CA ALA A 110 -16.72 24.42 -13.84
C ALA A 110 -16.48 25.72 -13.04
N LEU A 111 -17.30 26.74 -13.30
CA LEU A 111 -17.27 28.02 -12.60
C LEU A 111 -17.58 27.86 -11.09
N PHE A 112 -18.63 27.11 -10.75
CA PHE A 112 -19.05 26.92 -9.36
C PHE A 112 -18.40 25.71 -8.67
N SER A 113 -17.60 24.91 -9.37
CA SER A 113 -16.82 23.82 -8.76
C SER A 113 -15.48 24.27 -8.15
N GLN A 114 -15.30 25.59 -7.91
CA GLN A 114 -14.06 26.21 -7.40
C GLN A 114 -12.81 25.93 -8.25
N GLN A 115 -12.96 25.42 -9.47
CA GLN A 115 -11.85 25.19 -10.40
C GLN A 115 -11.30 26.53 -10.95
N TRP A 116 -12.10 27.59 -10.85
CA TRP A 116 -11.78 28.92 -11.36
C TRP A 116 -11.83 29.90 -10.19
N GLN A 117 -10.72 30.60 -9.92
CA GLN A 117 -10.69 31.68 -8.93
C GLN A 117 -11.32 32.95 -9.49
N ILE A 118 -12.64 32.91 -9.70
CA ILE A 118 -13.38 34.08 -10.18
C ILE A 118 -13.70 34.95 -8.97
N LYS A 119 -13.14 36.16 -8.96
CA LYS A 119 -13.50 37.19 -7.98
C LYS A 119 -14.69 37.96 -8.53
N GLY A 120 -15.76 38.01 -7.76
CA GLY A 120 -16.90 38.89 -8.05
C GLY A 120 -16.50 40.36 -7.95
N ASP A 121 -17.34 41.24 -8.48
CA ASP A 121 -17.17 42.69 -8.36
C ASP A 121 -17.09 43.09 -6.87
N PRO A 122 -16.16 43.97 -6.47
CA PRO A 122 -16.00 44.36 -5.07
C PRO A 122 -17.21 45.04 -4.44
N ASN A 123 -18.12 45.64 -5.23
CA ASN A 123 -19.26 46.41 -4.72
C ASN A 123 -20.50 45.55 -4.50
N ASP A 124 -20.80 44.64 -5.42
CA ASP A 124 -22.04 43.85 -5.40
C ASP A 124 -21.83 42.33 -5.54
N GLY A 125 -20.59 41.87 -5.67
CA GLY A 125 -20.25 40.47 -5.78
C GLY A 125 -20.63 39.82 -7.11
N SER A 126 -21.04 40.60 -8.12
CA SER A 126 -21.47 40.05 -9.41
C SER A 126 -20.32 39.42 -10.19
N ILE A 127 -20.59 38.29 -10.85
CA ILE A 127 -19.63 37.64 -11.74
C ILE A 127 -19.80 38.20 -13.15
N PHE A 128 -18.75 38.84 -13.68
CA PHE A 128 -18.77 39.40 -15.02
C PHE A 128 -18.56 38.32 -16.09
N ILE A 129 -19.39 38.36 -17.14
CA ILE A 129 -19.35 37.49 -18.31
C ILE A 129 -19.34 38.40 -19.54
N ASP A 130 -18.22 38.39 -20.28
CA ASP A 130 -18.03 39.19 -21.49
C ASP A 130 -18.75 38.56 -22.69
N ARG A 131 -20.07 38.75 -22.75
CA ARG A 131 -20.94 38.25 -23.82
C ARG A 131 -22.01 39.29 -24.15
N ASN A 132 -22.45 39.26 -25.41
CA ASN A 132 -23.43 40.18 -26.00
C ASN A 132 -24.83 39.56 -25.98
#